data_AF-A0A341D069-F1
#
_entry.id   AF-A0A341D069-F1
#
_cell.length_a   1.000
_cell.length_b   1.000
_cell.length_c   1.000
_cell.angle_alpha   90.00
_cell.angle_beta   90.00
_cell.angle_gamma   90.00
#
_symmetry.space_group_name_H-M   'P 1'
#
loop_
_entity.id
_entity.type
_entity.pdbx_description
1 polymer ?
#
loop_
_entity_poly.entity_id
_entity_poly.type
_entity_poly.pdbx_seq_one_letter_code
_entity_poly.pdbx_strand_id
1 'polypeptide(L)'
;MFARSLLQRSMRHRTLASVPALWASIPCPRSELRLDLVLASGQSFRWREQSPAHWSGVLADQVWTLTQTEEHLYCTVYRGDKGRVDRPTLEELKAVRQYFRLDVSLAQLYHHWSSVDPHFQEVAQKFQGVRLLQQDPIECLFSFICSSNNNIARITGMVERLCQTFGPRLLQLDDVTYHGFPSLQALAGPQVEAQLRKLGLGYRARYVSASARAILEERGGLPWLQQLRKAPYEEAHKALCTLPGVGTKVADCICLMALDKPQAVPVDVHVWQIAQCDYSWHPTTKGPSPQANKELGSPFHRRNN
;
A
#
# COMPACT_ATOMS: atom_id res chain seq x y z
N MET A 1 -42.13 -7.79 -28.25
CA MET A 1 -41.38 -8.56 -27.24
C MET A 1 -40.03 -9.02 -27.83
N PHE A 2 -39.16 -8.09 -28.24
CA PHE A 2 -37.79 -8.38 -28.69
C PHE A 2 -36.99 -7.07 -28.63
N ALA A 3 -36.27 -6.84 -27.52
CA ALA A 3 -35.11 -5.92 -27.37
C ALA A 3 -34.74 -5.74 -25.88
N ARG A 4 -34.58 -6.84 -25.13
CA ARG A 4 -34.06 -6.81 -23.74
C ARG A 4 -32.81 -7.70 -23.55
N SER A 5 -32.03 -7.91 -24.62
CA SER A 5 -30.83 -8.77 -24.56
C SER A 5 -29.58 -8.15 -25.16
N LEU A 6 -29.38 -6.84 -24.98
CA LEU A 6 -28.03 -6.28 -25.02
C LEU A 6 -27.40 -6.55 -23.66
N LEU A 7 -26.75 -7.71 -23.58
CA LEU A 7 -25.78 -8.11 -22.57
C LEU A 7 -25.06 -6.89 -21.97
N GLN A 8 -24.95 -6.86 -20.64
CA GLN A 8 -23.95 -6.08 -19.91
C GLN A 8 -22.67 -6.06 -20.74
N ARG A 9 -22.31 -4.93 -21.37
CA ARG A 9 -21.01 -4.78 -22.02
C ARG A 9 -20.00 -4.88 -20.89
N SER A 10 -19.40 -6.05 -20.70
CA SER A 10 -18.35 -6.24 -19.70
C SER A 10 -17.28 -5.19 -20.01
N MET A 11 -17.06 -4.27 -19.07
CA MET A 11 -15.95 -3.35 -19.17
C MET A 11 -14.66 -4.18 -19.25
N ARG A 12 -13.71 -3.74 -20.05
CA ARG A 12 -12.41 -4.42 -20.21
C ARG A 12 -11.31 -3.56 -19.60
N HIS A 13 -10.20 -4.18 -19.21
CA HIS A 13 -9.00 -3.44 -18.88
C HIS A 13 -8.56 -2.61 -20.08
N ARG A 14 -8.31 -1.32 -19.84
CA ARG A 14 -7.88 -0.35 -20.82
C ARG A 14 -6.37 -0.39 -20.94
N THR A 15 -5.89 -0.22 -22.15
CA THR A 15 -4.49 0.13 -22.43
C THR A 15 -4.43 1.53 -23.01
N LEU A 16 -3.28 2.20 -22.88
CA LEU A 16 -3.09 3.53 -23.46
C LEU A 16 -3.30 3.51 -24.98
N ALA A 17 -2.89 2.44 -25.65
CA ALA A 17 -3.05 2.26 -27.10
C ALA A 17 -4.50 2.00 -27.52
N SER A 18 -5.30 1.28 -26.72
CA SER A 18 -6.66 0.88 -27.12
C SER A 18 -7.68 2.01 -27.00
N VAL A 19 -7.57 2.86 -25.97
CA VAL A 19 -8.56 3.93 -25.70
C VAL A 19 -7.89 5.24 -25.24
N PRO A 20 -6.97 5.83 -26.03
CA PRO A 20 -6.16 6.98 -25.61
C PRO A 20 -6.97 8.19 -25.14
N ALA A 21 -8.18 8.38 -25.67
CA ALA A 21 -9.07 9.49 -25.31
C ALA A 21 -9.56 9.46 -23.85
N LEU A 22 -9.43 8.33 -23.13
CA LEU A 22 -9.84 8.14 -21.74
C LEU A 22 -8.69 8.22 -20.72
N TRP A 23 -7.50 8.61 -21.18
CA TRP A 23 -6.33 8.77 -20.32
C TRP A 23 -6.03 10.24 -20.09
N ALA A 24 -5.57 10.56 -18.88
CA ALA A 24 -4.90 11.81 -18.57
C ALA A 24 -3.48 11.51 -18.08
N SER A 25 -2.60 12.50 -18.14
CA SER A 25 -1.19 12.33 -17.79
C SER A 25 -0.77 13.28 -16.68
N ILE A 26 0.21 12.84 -15.89
CA ILE A 26 0.93 13.61 -14.89
C ILE A 26 2.41 13.64 -15.32
N PRO A 27 3.05 14.82 -15.46
CA PRO A 27 4.49 14.89 -15.65
C PRO A 27 5.20 14.19 -14.49
N CYS A 28 5.93 13.13 -14.78
CA CYS A 28 6.55 12.25 -13.81
C CYS A 28 7.64 11.42 -14.53
N PRO A 29 8.91 11.84 -14.46
CA PRO A 29 9.99 11.09 -15.09
C PRO A 29 10.22 9.76 -14.36
N ARG A 30 10.81 8.78 -15.04
CA ARG A 30 11.11 7.46 -14.44
C ARG A 30 12.09 7.51 -13.26
N SER A 31 12.95 8.51 -13.22
CA SER A 31 13.80 8.78 -12.05
C SER A 31 12.99 9.07 -10.79
N GLU A 32 11.78 9.61 -10.96
CA GLU A 32 10.84 9.90 -9.89
C GLU A 32 9.94 8.69 -9.61
N LEU A 33 9.44 7.96 -10.61
CA LEU A 33 8.55 6.83 -10.36
C LEU A 33 8.80 5.66 -11.32
N ARG A 34 8.96 4.47 -10.76
CA ARG A 34 8.91 3.20 -11.48
C ARG A 34 7.77 2.33 -10.94
N LEU A 35 6.63 2.32 -11.64
CA LEU A 35 5.44 1.55 -11.24
C LEU A 35 5.77 0.07 -10.94
N ASP A 36 6.62 -0.55 -11.74
CA ASP A 36 7.05 -1.94 -11.62
C ASP A 36 7.86 -2.22 -10.35
N LEU A 37 8.68 -1.27 -9.92
CA LEU A 37 9.50 -1.39 -8.70
C LEU A 37 8.72 -0.98 -7.43
N VAL A 38 7.60 -0.26 -7.58
CA VAL A 38 6.81 0.27 -6.45
C VAL A 38 5.57 -0.58 -6.17
N LEU A 39 4.78 -0.89 -7.19
CA LEU A 39 3.46 -1.50 -7.00
C LEU A 39 3.51 -3.00 -6.68
N ALA A 40 4.63 -3.66 -6.94
CA ALA A 40 4.86 -5.09 -6.64
C ALA A 40 5.84 -5.34 -5.48
N SER A 41 6.38 -4.29 -4.83
CA SER A 41 7.44 -4.43 -3.80
C SER A 41 6.93 -4.68 -2.39
N GLY A 42 5.62 -4.91 -2.21
CA GLY A 42 5.03 -5.21 -0.89
C GLY A 42 4.69 -3.99 -0.04
N GLN A 43 4.68 -2.78 -0.63
CA GLN A 43 4.09 -1.60 0.00
C GLN A 43 2.56 -1.68 0.00
N SER A 44 1.98 -1.84 -1.20
CA SER A 44 0.55 -2.11 -1.39
C SER A 44 0.35 -3.52 -1.95
N PHE A 45 -0.82 -4.07 -1.69
CA PHE A 45 -1.23 -5.41 -2.14
C PHE A 45 -2.46 -5.35 -3.06
N ARG A 46 -2.70 -4.19 -3.69
CA ARG A 46 -3.94 -3.89 -4.44
C ARG A 46 -3.74 -3.72 -5.94
N TRP A 47 -2.51 -3.89 -6.43
CA TRP A 47 -2.15 -3.65 -7.82
C TRP A 47 -1.74 -4.95 -8.53
N ARG A 48 -2.17 -5.09 -9.78
CA ARG A 48 -1.83 -6.18 -10.68
C ARG A 48 -1.45 -5.63 -12.04
N GLU A 49 -0.40 -6.17 -12.64
CA GLU A 49 -0.10 -5.92 -14.05
C GLU A 49 -1.03 -6.80 -14.92
N GLN A 50 -2.19 -6.25 -15.31
CA GLN A 50 -3.21 -6.98 -16.07
C GLN A 50 -2.91 -7.00 -17.58
N SER A 51 -2.06 -6.09 -18.03
CA SER A 51 -1.47 -6.08 -19.37
C SER A 51 -0.04 -5.56 -19.23
N PRO A 52 0.88 -5.90 -20.14
CA PRO A 52 2.27 -5.46 -20.03
C PRO A 52 2.39 -3.94 -19.81
N ALA A 53 3.13 -3.54 -18.78
CA ALA A 53 3.30 -2.19 -18.26
C ALA A 53 2.02 -1.46 -17.78
N HIS A 54 0.89 -2.16 -17.61
CA HIS A 54 -0.39 -1.59 -17.20
C HIS A 54 -0.86 -2.17 -15.86
N TRP A 55 -0.77 -1.36 -14.83
CA TRP A 55 -1.07 -1.72 -13.46
C TRP A 55 -2.49 -1.31 -13.11
N SER A 56 -3.35 -2.27 -12.83
CA SER A 56 -4.73 -2.02 -12.41
C SER A 56 -4.94 -2.36 -10.94
N GLY A 57 -5.66 -1.49 -10.24
CA GLY A 57 -5.84 -1.58 -8.80
C GLY A 57 -6.93 -0.65 -8.29
N VAL A 58 -7.14 -0.66 -6.97
CA VAL A 58 -8.10 0.22 -6.30
C VAL A 58 -7.34 1.34 -5.59
N LEU A 59 -7.76 2.58 -5.84
CA LEU A 59 -7.23 3.78 -5.20
C LEU A 59 -8.40 4.73 -4.95
N ALA A 60 -8.54 5.20 -3.71
CA ALA A 60 -9.64 6.07 -3.27
C ALA A 60 -11.03 5.52 -3.67
N ASP A 61 -11.29 4.24 -3.38
CA ASP A 61 -12.54 3.52 -3.69
C ASP A 61 -12.94 3.50 -5.18
N GLN A 62 -12.00 3.82 -6.08
CA GLN A 62 -12.19 3.72 -7.53
C GLN A 62 -11.19 2.73 -8.12
N VAL A 63 -11.57 2.10 -9.22
CA VAL A 63 -10.64 1.26 -10.00
C VAL A 63 -9.86 2.16 -10.94
N TRP A 64 -8.56 1.94 -11.00
CA TRP A 64 -7.63 2.67 -11.85
C TRP A 64 -6.80 1.70 -12.68
N THR A 65 -6.39 2.14 -13.87
CA THR A 65 -5.25 1.56 -14.59
C THR A 65 -4.19 2.65 -14.78
N LEU A 66 -2.95 2.32 -14.46
CA LEU A 66 -1.79 3.20 -14.54
C LEU A 66 -0.75 2.60 -15.50
N THR A 67 -0.12 3.44 -16.30
CA THR A 67 1.05 3.10 -17.11
C THR A 67 1.97 4.30 -17.23
N GLN A 68 3.20 4.14 -17.71
CA GLN A 68 4.18 5.22 -17.74
C GLN A 68 5.01 5.21 -19.03
N THR A 69 5.31 6.40 -19.55
CA THR A 69 6.38 6.61 -20.53
C THR A 69 7.67 7.01 -19.81
N GLU A 70 8.61 7.65 -20.50
CA GLU A 70 9.84 8.14 -19.85
C GLU A 70 9.56 9.34 -18.94
N GLU A 71 8.66 10.23 -19.36
CA GLU A 71 8.43 11.55 -18.73
C GLU A 71 7.04 11.70 -18.10
N HIS A 72 6.13 10.75 -18.30
CA HIS A 72 4.74 10.87 -17.89
C HIS A 72 4.19 9.60 -17.26
N LEU A 73 3.45 9.77 -16.16
CA LEU A 73 2.52 8.80 -15.62
C LEU A 73 1.15 9.01 -16.27
N TYR A 74 0.61 7.99 -16.93
CA TYR A 74 -0.72 7.98 -17.52
C TYR A 74 -1.70 7.27 -16.60
N CYS A 75 -2.86 7.88 -16.40
CA CYS A 75 -3.91 7.40 -15.52
C CYS A 75 -5.24 7.30 -16.28
N THR A 76 -5.98 6.22 -16.05
CA THR A 76 -7.40 6.10 -16.40
C THR A 76 -8.19 5.53 -15.23
N VAL A 77 -9.42 5.98 -15.06
CA VAL A 77 -10.30 5.60 -13.94
C VAL A 77 -11.60 5.01 -14.47
N TYR A 78 -12.16 4.05 -13.73
CA TYR A 78 -13.42 3.39 -14.05
C TYR A 78 -14.45 3.74 -12.97
N ARG A 79 -15.57 4.34 -13.39
CA ARG A 79 -16.61 4.89 -12.50
C ARG A 79 -17.89 4.05 -12.46
N GLY A 80 -17.83 2.80 -12.94
CA GLY A 80 -18.98 1.91 -13.05
C GLY A 80 -20.05 2.40 -14.03
N ASP A 81 -21.17 1.67 -14.10
CA ASP A 81 -22.22 1.88 -15.12
C ASP A 81 -22.96 3.23 -14.98
N LYS A 82 -22.96 3.81 -13.78
CA LYS A 82 -23.60 5.11 -13.50
C LYS A 82 -22.65 6.29 -13.63
N GLY A 83 -21.36 6.04 -13.78
CA GLY A 83 -20.33 7.07 -13.87
C GLY A 83 -20.10 7.52 -15.31
N ARG A 84 -19.62 8.76 -15.46
CA ARG A 84 -19.22 9.27 -16.77
C ARG A 84 -17.98 8.55 -17.28
N VAL A 85 -17.99 8.17 -18.55
CA VAL A 85 -16.86 7.57 -19.25
C VAL A 85 -16.07 8.67 -19.94
N ASP A 86 -15.16 9.29 -19.19
CA ASP A 86 -14.27 10.35 -19.64
C ASP A 86 -12.89 10.23 -18.96
N ARG A 87 -11.97 11.15 -19.27
CA ARG A 87 -10.65 11.20 -18.66
C ARG A 87 -10.76 11.47 -17.15
N PRO A 88 -9.75 11.09 -16.35
CA PRO A 88 -9.67 11.54 -14.97
C PRO A 88 -9.77 13.06 -14.87
N THR A 89 -10.55 13.53 -13.91
CA THR A 89 -10.65 14.95 -13.55
C THR A 89 -9.38 15.40 -12.83
N LEU A 90 -9.19 16.73 -12.70
CA LEU A 90 -8.06 17.27 -11.96
C LEU A 90 -8.04 16.81 -10.50
N GLU A 91 -9.21 16.69 -9.85
CA GLU A 91 -9.30 16.24 -8.46
C GLU A 91 -8.91 14.77 -8.31
N GLU A 92 -9.36 13.91 -9.22
CA GLU A 92 -8.97 12.50 -9.22
C GLU A 92 -7.46 12.34 -9.52
N LEU A 93 -6.88 13.17 -10.39
CA LEU A 93 -5.42 13.19 -10.59
C LEU A 93 -4.67 13.66 -9.34
N LYS A 94 -5.22 14.60 -8.55
CA LYS A 94 -4.61 14.99 -7.26
C LYS A 94 -4.55 13.80 -6.30
N ALA A 95 -5.58 12.97 -6.25
CA ALA A 95 -5.57 11.76 -5.42
C ALA A 95 -4.42 10.81 -5.84
N VAL A 96 -4.19 10.64 -7.14
CA VAL A 96 -3.03 9.88 -7.64
C VAL A 96 -1.70 10.55 -7.26
N ARG A 97 -1.59 11.87 -7.41
CA ARG A 97 -0.38 12.62 -7.01
C ARG A 97 -0.07 12.46 -5.53
N GLN A 98 -1.07 12.50 -4.67
CA GLN A 98 -0.94 12.32 -3.21
C GLN A 98 -0.56 10.87 -2.87
N TYR A 99 -1.23 9.88 -3.47
CA TYR A 99 -0.93 8.47 -3.25
C TYR A 99 0.53 8.12 -3.55
N PHE A 100 1.11 8.73 -4.59
CA PHE A 100 2.52 8.59 -4.92
C PHE A 100 3.42 9.67 -4.29
N ARG A 101 2.92 10.60 -3.46
CA ARG A 101 3.74 11.69 -2.88
C ARG A 101 4.58 12.44 -3.93
N LEU A 102 3.97 12.77 -5.08
CA LEU A 102 4.67 13.37 -6.23
C LEU A 102 5.14 14.82 -5.99
N ASP A 103 4.85 15.38 -4.82
CA ASP A 103 5.38 16.65 -4.32
C ASP A 103 6.79 16.51 -3.72
N VAL A 104 7.17 15.31 -3.28
CA VAL A 104 8.53 15.01 -2.80
C VAL A 104 9.42 14.68 -3.99
N SER A 105 10.53 15.43 -4.15
CA SER A 105 11.55 15.11 -5.16
C SER A 105 12.37 13.91 -4.73
N LEU A 106 12.13 12.77 -5.38
CA LEU A 106 12.89 11.55 -5.13
C LEU A 106 14.35 11.71 -5.57
N ALA A 107 14.61 12.49 -6.62
CA ALA A 107 15.97 12.79 -7.07
C ALA A 107 16.81 13.48 -5.98
N GLN A 108 16.23 14.44 -5.24
CA GLN A 108 16.91 15.09 -4.12
C GLN A 108 17.22 14.11 -2.98
N LEU A 109 16.26 13.24 -2.64
CA LEU A 109 16.46 12.21 -1.62
C LEU A 109 17.56 11.22 -2.02
N TYR A 110 17.52 10.72 -3.26
CA TYR A 110 18.53 9.81 -3.80
C TYR A 110 19.92 10.45 -3.80
N HIS A 111 20.01 11.74 -4.14
CA HIS A 111 21.27 12.48 -4.08
C HIS A 111 21.82 12.55 -2.64
N HIS A 112 20.98 12.93 -1.68
CA HIS A 112 21.35 12.99 -0.27
C HIS A 112 21.80 11.62 0.25
N TRP A 113 20.98 10.58 0.09
CA TRP A 113 21.31 9.23 0.54
C TRP A 113 22.59 8.70 -0.11
N SER A 114 22.80 8.94 -1.40
CA SER A 114 24.04 8.57 -2.09
C SER A 114 25.27 9.30 -1.56
N SER A 115 25.11 10.53 -1.05
CA SER A 115 26.24 11.31 -0.51
C SER A 115 26.73 10.83 0.86
N VAL A 116 25.85 10.19 1.63
CA VAL A 116 26.15 9.70 2.99
C VAL A 116 26.29 8.18 3.06
N ASP A 117 26.01 7.47 1.97
CA ASP A 117 26.01 6.01 1.90
C ASP A 117 26.48 5.50 0.51
N PRO A 118 27.76 5.10 0.38
CA PRO A 118 28.31 4.59 -0.87
C PRO A 118 27.64 3.30 -1.37
N HIS A 119 27.16 2.45 -0.45
CA HIS A 119 26.44 1.24 -0.84
C HIS A 119 25.08 1.61 -1.46
N PHE A 120 24.36 2.54 -0.84
CA PHE A 120 23.12 3.07 -1.41
C PHE A 120 23.37 3.68 -2.81
N GLN A 121 24.46 4.44 -2.98
CA GLN A 121 24.81 5.04 -4.27
C GLN A 121 24.96 3.99 -5.39
N GLU A 122 25.56 2.83 -5.11
CA GLU A 122 25.68 1.73 -6.08
C GLU A 122 24.32 1.12 -6.42
N VAL A 123 23.51 0.81 -5.40
CA VAL A 123 22.17 0.22 -5.56
C VAL A 123 21.24 1.16 -6.33
N ALA A 124 21.30 2.46 -6.05
CA ALA A 124 20.46 3.50 -6.66
C ALA A 124 20.63 3.60 -8.18
N GLN A 125 21.78 3.19 -8.74
CA GLN A 125 21.99 3.18 -10.20
C GLN A 125 21.08 2.16 -10.89
N LYS A 126 20.76 1.05 -10.22
CA LYS A 126 19.92 -0.04 -10.75
C LYS A 126 18.44 0.14 -10.39
N PHE A 127 18.15 0.72 -9.23
CA PHE A 127 16.81 0.84 -8.67
C PHE A 127 16.37 2.31 -8.52
N GLN A 128 16.20 2.99 -9.65
CA GLN A 128 15.65 4.35 -9.68
C GLN A 128 14.12 4.35 -9.55
N GLY A 129 13.55 5.47 -9.11
CA GLY A 129 12.09 5.65 -9.08
C GLY A 129 11.35 4.82 -8.01
N VAL A 130 12.06 4.26 -7.03
CA VAL A 130 11.45 3.53 -5.91
C VAL A 130 10.99 4.53 -4.85
N ARG A 131 9.72 4.95 -4.96
CA ARG A 131 9.10 5.87 -4.00
C ARG A 131 8.21 5.16 -2.99
N LEU A 132 7.92 5.88 -1.91
CA LEU A 132 7.00 5.45 -0.87
C LEU A 132 5.56 5.89 -1.18
N LEU A 133 4.61 4.98 -1.06
CA LEU A 133 3.18 5.28 -1.20
C LEU A 133 2.63 6.01 0.05
N GLN A 134 1.54 6.76 -0.12
CA GLN A 134 0.72 7.32 0.95
C GLN A 134 -0.63 6.59 0.97
N GLN A 135 -0.69 5.48 1.71
CA GLN A 135 -1.85 4.60 1.75
C GLN A 135 -2.94 5.12 2.70
N ASP A 136 -4.16 4.62 2.48
CA ASP A 136 -5.25 4.77 3.45
C ASP A 136 -4.88 4.05 4.78
N PRO A 137 -5.10 4.66 5.95
CA PRO A 137 -4.71 4.04 7.22
C PRO A 137 -5.42 2.72 7.53
N ILE A 138 -6.69 2.55 7.14
CA ILE A 138 -7.43 1.30 7.36
C ILE A 138 -6.89 0.21 6.45
N GLU A 139 -6.79 0.50 5.15
CA GLU A 139 -6.23 -0.45 4.17
C GLU A 139 -4.82 -0.90 4.58
N CYS A 140 -3.95 0.05 4.93
CA CYS A 140 -2.58 -0.22 5.34
C CYS A 140 -2.55 -1.07 6.62
N LEU A 141 -3.27 -0.68 7.68
CA LEU A 141 -3.31 -1.39 8.96
C LEU A 141 -3.69 -2.86 8.79
N PHE A 142 -4.84 -3.13 8.17
CA PHE A 142 -5.34 -4.50 8.07
C PHE A 142 -4.58 -5.34 7.05
N SER A 143 -4.00 -4.73 6.03
CA SER A 143 -3.07 -5.42 5.12
C SER A 143 -1.79 -5.87 5.82
N PHE A 144 -1.19 -5.02 6.67
CA PHE A 144 0.02 -5.39 7.41
C PHE A 144 -0.24 -6.30 8.63
N ILE A 145 -1.44 -6.27 9.22
CA ILE A 145 -1.87 -7.34 10.16
C ILE A 145 -1.83 -8.70 9.45
N CYS A 146 -2.23 -8.76 8.18
CA CYS A 146 -2.15 -9.97 7.35
C CYS A 146 -0.71 -10.36 6.94
N SER A 147 0.26 -9.46 7.05
CA SER A 147 1.63 -9.65 6.54
C SER A 147 2.60 -10.31 7.50
N SER A 148 2.33 -10.30 8.80
CA SER A 148 3.25 -10.84 9.82
C SER A 148 3.65 -12.28 9.52
N ASN A 149 4.95 -12.62 9.47
CA ASN A 149 5.47 -13.95 9.15
C ASN A 149 4.84 -14.60 7.90
N ASN A 150 4.97 -13.93 6.75
CA ASN A 150 4.32 -14.28 5.49
C ASN A 150 5.14 -13.79 4.28
N ASN A 151 4.75 -14.13 3.05
CA ASN A 151 5.40 -13.64 1.82
C ASN A 151 4.45 -12.81 0.96
N ILE A 152 4.99 -11.94 0.11
CA ILE A 152 4.22 -10.96 -0.70
C ILE A 152 3.10 -11.64 -1.49
N ALA A 153 3.38 -12.76 -2.19
CA ALA A 153 2.38 -13.46 -3.00
C ALA A 153 1.18 -13.93 -2.16
N ARG A 154 1.44 -14.56 -1.00
CA ARG A 154 0.39 -15.04 -0.10
C ARG A 154 -0.37 -13.90 0.57
N ILE A 155 0.32 -12.82 0.96
CA ILE A 155 -0.33 -11.63 1.53
C ILE A 155 -1.27 -11.01 0.51
N THR A 156 -0.82 -10.87 -0.73
CA THR A 156 -1.64 -10.28 -1.79
C THR A 156 -2.92 -11.07 -2.02
N GLY A 157 -2.83 -12.41 -2.08
CA GLY A 157 -4.02 -13.26 -2.17
C GLY A 157 -4.92 -13.19 -0.93
N MET A 158 -4.36 -13.02 0.27
CA MET A 158 -5.16 -12.83 1.50
C MET A 158 -5.92 -11.51 1.49
N VAL A 159 -5.26 -10.41 1.14
CA VAL A 159 -5.89 -9.08 1.03
C VAL A 159 -6.97 -9.07 -0.03
N GLU A 160 -6.73 -9.71 -1.17
CA GLU A 160 -7.70 -9.85 -2.25
C GLU A 160 -8.98 -10.58 -1.79
N ARG A 161 -8.85 -11.75 -1.14
CA ARG A 161 -10.00 -12.49 -0.57
C ARG A 161 -10.73 -11.72 0.53
N LEU A 162 -10.00 -10.98 1.35
CA LEU A 162 -10.57 -10.11 2.39
C LEU A 162 -11.45 -9.02 1.77
N CYS A 163 -10.96 -8.34 0.72
CA CYS A 163 -11.73 -7.33 0.01
C CYS A 163 -12.93 -7.94 -0.74
N GLN A 164 -12.77 -9.09 -1.38
CA GLN A 164 -13.88 -9.80 -2.05
C GLN A 164 -15.02 -10.17 -1.10
N THR A 165 -14.68 -10.56 0.13
CA THR A 165 -15.66 -11.06 1.10
C THR A 165 -16.35 -9.94 1.87
N PHE A 166 -15.59 -8.92 2.29
CA PHE A 166 -16.08 -7.88 3.21
C PHE A 166 -16.11 -6.47 2.61
N GLY A 167 -15.54 -6.29 1.42
CA GLY A 167 -15.43 -5.01 0.74
C GLY A 167 -16.57 -4.79 -0.26
N PRO A 168 -16.99 -3.54 -0.48
CA PRO A 168 -18.04 -3.24 -1.44
C PRO A 168 -17.58 -3.60 -2.85
N ARG A 169 -18.42 -4.29 -3.64
CA ARG A 169 -18.14 -4.52 -5.06
C ARG A 169 -18.16 -3.17 -5.80
N LEU A 170 -17.08 -2.84 -6.49
CA LEU A 170 -16.96 -1.60 -7.27
C LEU A 170 -17.44 -1.83 -8.70
N LEU A 171 -16.77 -2.74 -9.42
CA LEU A 171 -17.07 -3.10 -10.81
C LEU A 171 -16.31 -4.36 -11.21
N GLN A 172 -16.57 -4.84 -12.42
CA GLN A 172 -15.87 -5.96 -13.03
C GLN A 172 -15.23 -5.52 -14.35
N LEU A 173 -13.95 -5.84 -14.51
CA LEU A 173 -13.19 -5.68 -15.75
C LEU A 173 -12.76 -7.05 -16.23
N ASP A 174 -13.19 -7.45 -17.43
CA ASP A 174 -13.00 -8.81 -17.94
C ASP A 174 -13.53 -9.86 -16.94
N ASP A 175 -12.69 -10.78 -16.46
CA ASP A 175 -13.00 -11.78 -15.43
C ASP A 175 -12.66 -11.33 -14.00
N VAL A 176 -12.09 -10.13 -13.83
CA VAL A 176 -11.63 -9.61 -12.54
C VAL A 176 -12.68 -8.69 -11.91
N THR A 177 -13.19 -9.09 -10.75
CA THR A 177 -14.08 -8.25 -9.94
C THR A 177 -13.28 -7.45 -8.92
N TYR A 178 -13.39 -6.13 -8.98
CA TYR A 178 -12.74 -5.21 -8.05
C TYR A 178 -13.69 -4.87 -6.89
N HIS A 179 -13.14 -4.90 -5.68
CA HIS A 179 -13.82 -4.53 -4.45
C HIS A 179 -13.06 -3.41 -3.75
N GLY A 180 -13.77 -2.49 -3.09
CA GLY A 180 -13.18 -1.53 -2.16
C GLY A 180 -12.60 -2.25 -0.95
N PHE A 181 -11.80 -1.54 -0.16
CA PHE A 181 -11.32 -2.12 1.10
C PHE A 181 -12.49 -2.22 2.11
N PRO A 182 -12.56 -3.27 2.95
CA PRO A 182 -13.63 -3.38 3.94
C PRO A 182 -13.63 -2.22 4.94
N SER A 183 -14.82 -1.75 5.31
CA SER A 183 -14.96 -0.77 6.39
C SER A 183 -14.66 -1.39 7.76
N LEU A 184 -14.39 -0.55 8.75
CA LEU A 184 -14.26 -1.01 10.15
C LEU A 184 -15.49 -1.79 10.61
N GLN A 185 -16.68 -1.33 10.25
CA GLN A 185 -17.94 -1.96 10.62
C GLN A 185 -18.06 -3.36 10.01
N ALA A 186 -17.64 -3.52 8.75
CA ALA A 186 -17.61 -4.82 8.09
C ALA A 186 -16.63 -5.79 8.77
N LEU A 187 -15.47 -5.30 9.21
CA LEU A 187 -14.43 -6.11 9.87
C LEU A 187 -14.71 -6.43 11.36
N ALA A 188 -15.55 -5.63 12.03
CA ALA A 188 -15.90 -5.84 13.44
C ALA A 188 -17.07 -6.82 13.66
N GLY A 189 -17.74 -7.27 12.59
CA GLY A 189 -18.91 -8.13 12.64
C GLY A 189 -18.70 -9.46 13.41
N PRO A 190 -19.79 -10.09 13.89
CA PRO A 190 -19.72 -11.25 14.80
C PRO A 190 -19.11 -12.51 14.17
N GLN A 191 -19.23 -12.70 12.84
CA GLN A 191 -18.75 -13.90 12.14
C GLN A 191 -17.44 -13.70 11.37
N VAL A 192 -16.84 -12.50 11.44
CA VAL A 192 -15.67 -12.12 10.61
C VAL A 192 -14.48 -13.03 10.85
N GLU A 193 -14.13 -13.32 12.11
CA GLU A 193 -13.01 -14.21 12.42
C GLU A 193 -13.20 -15.61 11.80
N ALA A 194 -14.38 -16.21 11.98
CA ALA A 194 -14.68 -17.55 11.49
C ALA A 194 -14.60 -17.61 9.94
N GLN A 195 -15.10 -16.59 9.27
CA GLN A 195 -15.03 -16.48 7.81
C GLN A 195 -13.59 -16.27 7.33
N LEU A 196 -12.81 -15.38 7.95
CA LEU A 196 -11.41 -15.16 7.60
C LEU A 196 -10.54 -16.41 7.82
N ARG A 197 -10.85 -17.24 8.83
CA ARG A 197 -10.18 -18.55 9.01
C ARG A 197 -10.44 -19.48 7.82
N LYS A 198 -11.69 -19.55 7.32
CA LYS A 198 -12.04 -20.32 6.11
C LYS A 198 -11.31 -19.81 4.87
N LEU A 199 -11.01 -18.51 4.80
CA LEU A 199 -10.24 -17.88 3.71
C LEU A 199 -8.71 -18.05 3.82
N GLY A 200 -8.24 -18.79 4.83
CA GLY A 200 -6.83 -19.16 4.99
C GLY A 200 -5.97 -18.14 5.73
N LEU A 201 -6.56 -17.18 6.44
CA LEU A 201 -5.79 -16.18 7.22
C LEU A 201 -5.16 -16.78 8.49
N GLY A 202 -5.63 -17.96 8.93
CA GLY A 202 -5.12 -18.65 10.11
C GLY A 202 -5.36 -17.85 11.39
N TYR A 203 -4.35 -17.79 12.27
CA TYR A 203 -4.45 -17.07 13.55
C TYR A 203 -4.66 -15.55 13.38
N ARG A 204 -4.23 -14.97 12.24
CA ARG A 204 -4.38 -13.52 11.95
C ARG A 204 -5.83 -13.10 11.77
N ALA A 205 -6.73 -14.04 11.49
CA ALA A 205 -8.17 -13.78 11.44
C ALA A 205 -8.70 -13.14 12.73
N ARG A 206 -8.21 -13.61 13.89
CA ARG A 206 -8.55 -13.04 15.20
C ARG A 206 -8.07 -11.59 15.31
N TYR A 207 -6.86 -11.30 14.82
CA TYR A 207 -6.27 -9.95 14.89
C TYR A 207 -7.05 -8.94 14.06
N VAL A 208 -7.47 -9.32 12.85
CA VAL A 208 -8.31 -8.45 12.00
C VAL A 208 -9.62 -8.12 12.72
N SER A 209 -10.35 -9.13 13.20
CA SER A 209 -11.63 -8.90 13.87
C SER A 209 -11.50 -8.12 15.19
N ALA A 210 -10.53 -8.50 16.03
CA ALA A 210 -10.32 -7.87 17.33
C ALA A 210 -9.81 -6.42 17.20
N SER A 211 -8.91 -6.13 16.26
CA SER A 211 -8.43 -4.77 16.03
C SER A 211 -9.53 -3.86 15.47
N ALA A 212 -10.39 -4.38 14.59
CA ALA A 212 -11.55 -3.62 14.10
C ALA A 212 -12.52 -3.24 15.24
N ARG A 213 -12.81 -4.19 16.14
CA ARG A 213 -13.63 -3.94 17.35
C ARG A 213 -12.97 -2.96 18.30
N ALA A 214 -11.70 -3.17 18.65
CA ALA A 214 -10.97 -2.25 19.54
C ALA A 214 -10.99 -0.81 19.00
N ILE A 215 -10.81 -0.62 17.69
CA ILE A 215 -10.87 0.71 17.08
C ILE A 215 -12.28 1.31 17.22
N LEU A 216 -13.32 0.56 16.89
CA LEU A 216 -14.71 1.07 16.92
C LEU A 216 -15.24 1.30 18.33
N GLU A 217 -15.01 0.36 19.24
CA GLU A 217 -15.67 0.29 20.54
C GLU A 217 -14.87 1.01 21.63
N GLU A 218 -13.54 1.02 21.55
CA GLU A 218 -12.67 1.53 22.63
C GLU A 218 -11.91 2.80 22.26
N ARG A 219 -11.69 3.06 20.97
CA ARG A 219 -10.81 4.15 20.48
C ARG A 219 -11.56 5.32 19.85
N GLY A 220 -12.88 5.22 19.64
CA GLY A 220 -13.66 6.27 18.98
C GLY A 220 -13.66 6.20 17.45
N GLY A 221 -13.35 5.03 16.88
CA GLY A 221 -13.52 4.71 15.46
C GLY A 221 -12.43 5.28 14.54
N LEU A 222 -12.79 5.48 13.27
CA LEU A 222 -11.90 5.99 12.22
C LEU A 222 -11.17 7.30 12.58
N PRO A 223 -11.81 8.30 13.25
CA PRO A 223 -11.12 9.52 13.66
C PRO A 223 -9.85 9.29 14.49
N TRP A 224 -9.84 8.27 15.35
CA TRP A 224 -8.66 7.93 16.14
C TRP A 224 -7.49 7.47 15.29
N LEU A 225 -7.72 6.74 14.20
CA LEU A 225 -6.64 6.33 13.32
C LEU A 225 -6.16 7.50 12.44
N GLN A 226 -7.09 8.33 11.98
CA GLN A 226 -6.79 9.50 11.15
C GLN A 226 -5.96 10.56 11.90
N GLN A 227 -6.23 10.80 13.19
CA GLN A 227 -5.45 11.78 13.96
C GLN A 227 -3.98 11.37 14.15
N LEU A 228 -3.65 10.07 14.06
CA LEU A 228 -2.25 9.61 14.20
C LEU A 228 -1.34 10.11 13.07
N ARG A 229 -1.90 10.53 11.92
CA ARG A 229 -1.14 11.27 10.89
C ARG A 229 -0.53 12.55 11.44
N LYS A 230 -1.22 13.23 12.36
CA LYS A 230 -0.76 14.49 12.96
C LYS A 230 0.06 14.29 14.23
N ALA A 231 -0.10 13.14 14.90
CA ALA A 231 0.65 12.82 16.11
C ALA A 231 2.16 12.63 15.84
N PRO A 232 3.03 12.83 16.84
CA PRO A 232 4.42 12.41 16.77
C PRO A 232 4.58 10.92 16.45
N TYR A 233 5.70 10.53 15.84
CA TYR A 233 5.95 9.14 15.46
C TYR A 233 5.88 8.19 16.66
N GLU A 234 6.49 8.55 17.79
CA GLU A 234 6.55 7.74 19.00
C GLU A 234 5.15 7.49 19.59
N GLU A 235 4.28 8.49 19.52
CA GLU A 235 2.89 8.40 19.98
C GLU A 235 2.06 7.52 19.04
N ALA A 236 2.17 7.75 17.73
CA ALA A 236 1.48 6.94 16.73
C ALA A 236 1.89 5.47 16.81
N HIS A 237 3.20 5.20 16.91
CA HIS A 237 3.76 3.87 17.03
C HIS A 237 3.27 3.15 18.29
N LYS A 238 3.37 3.82 19.45
CA LYS A 238 2.91 3.27 20.73
C LYS A 238 1.40 3.00 20.71
N ALA A 239 0.61 3.90 20.14
CA ALA A 239 -0.84 3.74 20.02
C ALA A 239 -1.19 2.53 19.16
N LEU A 240 -0.54 2.36 17.99
CA LEU A 240 -0.75 1.22 17.10
C LEU A 240 -0.38 -0.12 17.77
N CYS A 241 0.72 -0.18 18.53
CA CYS A 241 1.17 -1.40 19.20
C CYS A 241 0.20 -1.94 20.26
N THR A 242 -0.83 -1.17 20.64
CA THR A 242 -1.88 -1.65 21.54
C THR A 242 -2.91 -2.53 20.83
N LEU A 243 -2.94 -2.53 19.50
CA LEU A 243 -3.91 -3.30 18.71
C LEU A 243 -3.49 -4.77 18.59
N PRO A 244 -4.45 -5.72 18.69
CA PRO A 244 -4.19 -7.13 18.45
C PRO A 244 -3.49 -7.41 17.10
N GLY A 245 -2.34 -8.07 17.15
CA GLY A 245 -1.56 -8.43 15.95
C GLY A 245 -0.65 -7.32 15.41
N VAL A 246 -0.58 -6.17 16.08
CA VAL A 246 0.32 -5.07 15.72
C VAL A 246 1.50 -5.04 16.67
N GLY A 247 2.62 -5.63 16.24
CA GLY A 247 3.92 -5.47 16.92
C GLY A 247 4.72 -4.31 16.32
N THR A 248 5.94 -4.07 16.84
CA THR A 248 6.85 -2.98 16.44
C THR A 248 6.96 -2.84 14.92
N LYS A 249 7.32 -3.92 14.21
CA LYS A 249 7.49 -3.87 12.74
C LYS A 249 6.21 -3.49 12.00
N VAL A 250 5.07 -4.03 12.42
CA VAL A 250 3.77 -3.74 11.77
C VAL A 250 3.40 -2.27 12.02
N ALA A 251 3.59 -1.77 13.26
CA ALA A 251 3.40 -0.37 13.58
C ALA A 251 4.31 0.54 12.74
N ASP A 252 5.59 0.19 12.57
CA ASP A 252 6.52 0.93 11.72
C ASP A 252 6.06 0.97 10.25
N CYS A 253 5.60 -0.16 9.70
CA CYS A 253 5.05 -0.18 8.33
C CYS A 253 3.88 0.80 8.18
N ILE A 254 2.97 0.85 9.15
CA ILE A 254 1.80 1.72 9.12
C ILE A 254 2.20 3.19 9.30
N CYS A 255 3.11 3.47 10.24
CA CYS A 255 3.69 4.79 10.46
C CYS A 255 4.31 5.35 9.18
N LEU A 256 5.16 4.55 8.53
CA LEU A 256 5.85 4.90 7.30
C LEU A 256 4.88 5.09 6.13
N MET A 257 4.03 4.10 5.86
CA MET A 257 3.29 4.01 4.61
C MET A 257 1.93 4.71 4.62
N ALA A 258 1.35 5.03 5.79
CA ALA A 258 0.01 5.60 5.88
C ALA A 258 -0.16 6.77 6.86
N LEU A 259 0.78 6.95 7.81
CA LEU A 259 0.69 7.99 8.85
C LEU A 259 1.72 9.11 8.73
N ASP A 260 2.40 9.22 7.59
CA ASP A 260 3.31 10.32 7.26
C ASP A 260 4.50 10.44 8.24
N LYS A 261 5.09 9.29 8.62
CA LYS A 261 6.30 9.20 9.44
C LYS A 261 7.47 8.68 8.59
N PRO A 262 8.07 9.49 7.70
CA PRO A 262 9.14 9.05 6.79
C PRO A 262 10.40 8.55 7.52
N GLN A 263 10.58 8.92 8.79
CA GLN A 263 11.66 8.44 9.63
C GLN A 263 11.47 7.00 10.13
N ALA A 264 10.26 6.43 10.08
CA ALA A 264 10.00 5.09 10.60
C ALA A 264 10.69 4.02 9.74
N VAL A 265 11.38 3.07 10.38
CA VAL A 265 12.16 2.02 9.70
C VAL A 265 11.66 0.65 10.17
N PRO A 266 10.82 -0.05 9.38
CA PRO A 266 10.30 -1.35 9.76
C PRO A 266 11.38 -2.43 9.70
N VAL A 267 11.90 -2.84 10.85
CA VAL A 267 12.97 -3.84 10.92
C VAL A 267 12.40 -5.27 10.93
N ASP A 268 12.70 -6.04 9.89
CA ASP A 268 12.46 -7.48 9.80
C ASP A 268 13.73 -8.23 9.35
N VAL A 269 13.59 -9.54 9.10
CA VAL A 269 14.71 -10.40 8.70
C VAL A 269 15.42 -9.91 7.43
N HIS A 270 14.73 -9.24 6.50
CA HIS A 270 15.34 -8.72 5.28
C HIS A 270 16.20 -7.49 5.59
N VAL A 271 15.72 -6.59 6.45
CA VAL A 271 16.52 -5.45 6.93
C VAL A 271 17.74 -5.93 7.71
N TRP A 272 17.60 -6.99 8.51
CA TRP A 272 18.74 -7.64 9.17
C TRP A 272 19.76 -8.19 8.18
N GLN A 273 19.31 -8.88 7.12
CA GLN A 273 20.18 -9.41 6.08
C GLN A 273 20.93 -8.29 5.36
N ILE A 274 20.24 -7.22 4.95
CA ILE A 274 20.87 -6.04 4.33
C ILE A 274 21.91 -5.44 5.27
N ALA A 275 21.55 -5.20 6.54
CA ALA A 275 22.47 -4.63 7.52
C ALA A 275 23.75 -5.47 7.70
N GLN A 276 23.62 -6.80 7.74
CA GLN A 276 24.75 -7.70 7.92
C GLN A 276 25.60 -7.84 6.65
N CYS A 277 24.96 -8.05 5.49
CA CYS A 277 25.65 -8.32 4.24
C CYS A 277 26.31 -7.06 3.67
N ASP A 278 25.61 -5.93 3.71
CA ASP A 278 26.00 -4.73 2.97
C ASP A 278 26.71 -3.71 3.86
N TYR A 279 26.47 -3.75 5.18
CA TYR A 279 27.04 -2.80 6.13
C TYR A 279 27.91 -3.43 7.21
N SER A 280 28.11 -4.76 7.18
CA SER A 280 28.82 -5.51 8.23
C SER A 280 28.31 -5.18 9.64
N TRP A 281 27.02 -4.88 9.76
CA TRP A 281 26.43 -4.47 11.04
C TRP A 281 26.24 -5.69 11.95
N HIS A 282 26.59 -5.52 13.22
CA HIS A 282 26.39 -6.53 14.25
C HIS A 282 25.65 -5.93 15.44
N PRO A 283 24.61 -6.61 15.98
CA PRO A 283 23.92 -6.16 17.18
C PRO A 283 24.81 -6.23 18.41
N THR A 284 24.56 -5.37 19.41
CA THR A 284 25.15 -5.51 20.74
C THR A 284 24.70 -6.77 21.50
N THR A 285 23.55 -7.33 21.11
CA THR A 285 22.97 -8.57 21.69
C THR A 285 23.02 -9.73 20.69
N LYS A 286 23.08 -11.00 21.15
CA LYS A 286 23.14 -12.16 20.22
C LYS A 286 21.80 -12.40 19.52
N GLY A 287 21.64 -11.86 18.32
CA GLY A 287 20.53 -12.15 17.39
C GLY A 287 19.34 -11.18 17.47
N PRO A 288 18.27 -11.44 16.69
CA PRO A 288 17.09 -10.58 16.64
C PRO A 288 16.36 -10.51 17.99
N SER A 289 16.27 -9.30 18.53
CA SER A 289 15.54 -8.99 19.77
C SER A 289 14.87 -7.62 19.64
N PRO A 290 13.86 -7.28 20.46
CA PRO A 290 13.25 -5.94 20.43
C PRO A 290 14.28 -4.81 20.61
N GLN A 291 15.29 -5.04 21.46
CA GLN A 291 16.39 -4.10 21.67
C GLN A 291 17.29 -3.99 20.44
N ALA A 292 17.72 -5.11 19.85
CA ALA A 292 18.56 -5.11 18.66
C ALA A 292 17.84 -4.53 17.43
N ASN A 293 16.53 -4.77 17.29
CA ASN A 293 15.73 -4.18 16.21
C ASN A 293 15.66 -2.65 16.34
N LYS A 294 15.48 -2.15 17.56
CA LYS A 294 15.51 -0.71 17.84
C LYS A 294 16.89 -0.10 17.60
N GLU A 295 17.94 -0.81 17.99
CA GLU A 295 19.33 -0.43 17.72
C GLU A 295 19.58 -0.34 16.20
N LEU A 296 19.18 -1.36 15.44
CA LEU A 296 19.34 -1.41 13.99
C LEU A 296 18.61 -0.26 13.28
N GLY A 297 17.40 0.08 13.72
CA GLY A 297 16.66 1.21 13.13
C GLY A 297 17.33 2.57 13.37
N SER A 298 18.03 2.77 14.48
CA SER A 298 18.48 4.09 14.94
C SER A 298 19.48 4.80 14.00
N PRO A 299 20.48 4.13 13.40
CA PRO A 299 21.33 4.73 12.37
C PRO A 299 20.57 5.18 11.13
N PHE A 300 19.59 4.40 10.66
CA PHE A 300 18.75 4.75 9.51
C PHE A 300 17.87 5.97 9.80
N HIS A 301 17.38 6.14 11.04
CA HIS A 301 16.66 7.36 11.45
C HIS A 301 17.55 8.60 11.39
N ARG A 302 18.83 8.49 11.78
CA ARG A 302 19.78 9.63 11.77
C ARG A 302 20.20 10.07 10.37
N ARG A 303 20.09 9.21 9.36
CA ARG A 303 20.42 9.53 7.95
C ARG A 303 19.25 10.12 7.16
N ASN A 304 18.02 9.95 7.67
CA ASN A 304 16.78 10.42 7.05
C ASN A 304 16.28 11.78 7.58
N ASN A 305 16.96 12.35 8.58
CA ASN A 305 16.79 13.72 9.05
C ASN A 305 17.94 14.59 8.52
#